data_AF-A0A2T5CG34-F1
#
_entry.id   AF-A0A2T5CG34-F1
#
_cell.length_a   1.000
_cell.length_b   1.000
_cell.length_c   1.000
_cell.angle_alpha   90.00
_cell.angle_beta   90.00
_cell.angle_gamma   90.00
#
_symmetry.space_group_name_H-M   'P 1'
#
loop_
_entity.id
_entity.type
_entity.pdbx_description
1 polymer ?
#
loop_
_entity_poly.entity_id
_entity_poly.type
_entity_poly.pdbx_seq_one_letter_code
_entity_poly.pdbx_strand_id
1 'polypeptide(L)'
;MSGCVRDDQVNNNENSLGPPLAARRVIERFEAGRAPIYPSGDCSDLRQTLAAKFDKSADQFLVGNGACEVIASVIKAFCERGDNIVTADKTFAVYEWVGNCSKSTGNSTGQPRCMMRLLFFSDDKETKW
;
A
#
# COMPACT_ATOMS: atom_id res chain seq x y z
N MET A 1 0.77 -30.16 21.72
CA MET A 1 -0.64 -30.57 21.49
C MET A 1 -1.48 -29.31 21.64
N SER A 2 -1.69 -28.59 20.56
CA SER A 2 -2.81 -28.70 19.60
C SER A 2 -3.91 -27.74 20.02
N GLY A 3 -4.17 -26.73 19.20
CA GLY A 3 -5.08 -25.64 19.53
C GLY A 3 -5.46 -24.80 18.32
N CYS A 4 -6.10 -25.47 17.35
CA CYS A 4 -7.02 -24.92 16.35
C CYS A 4 -6.46 -23.86 15.38
N VAL A 5 -6.22 -24.30 14.14
CA VAL A 5 -6.22 -23.40 12.98
C VAL A 5 -7.58 -22.68 12.99
N ARG A 6 -7.57 -21.37 13.20
CA ARG A 6 -8.77 -20.53 13.14
C ARG A 6 -9.36 -20.67 11.74
N ASP A 7 -10.68 -20.86 11.65
CA ASP A 7 -11.46 -20.93 10.40
C ASP A 7 -10.75 -20.24 9.23
N ASP A 8 -10.39 -21.04 8.22
CA ASP A 8 -9.39 -20.71 7.19
C ASP A 8 -9.83 -19.55 6.28
N GLN A 9 -9.80 -18.31 6.78
CA GLN A 9 -9.91 -17.09 5.98
C GLN A 9 -8.62 -16.91 5.15
N VAL A 10 -8.48 -17.70 4.09
CA VAL A 10 -7.33 -17.68 3.17
C VAL A 10 -7.56 -16.85 1.90
N ASN A 11 -8.65 -16.09 1.83
CA ASN A 11 -8.99 -15.33 0.63
C ASN A 11 -8.23 -13.99 0.50
N ASN A 12 -7.83 -13.38 1.62
CA ASN A 12 -7.38 -11.98 1.66
C ASN A 12 -5.85 -11.78 1.81
N ASN A 13 -5.03 -12.82 1.62
CA ASN A 13 -3.57 -12.78 1.83
C ASN A 13 -3.14 -12.40 3.25
N GLU A 14 -3.99 -12.66 4.25
CA GLU A 14 -3.64 -12.43 5.65
C GLU A 14 -2.67 -13.51 6.15
N ASN A 15 -1.73 -13.11 7.01
CA ASN A 15 -0.81 -14.07 7.60
C ASN A 15 -1.49 -14.85 8.73
N SER A 16 -1.77 -16.14 8.48
CA SER A 16 -2.43 -17.04 9.44
C SER A 16 -1.64 -17.26 10.74
N LEU A 17 -0.32 -17.04 10.71
CA LEU A 17 0.55 -17.15 11.90
C LEU A 17 0.45 -15.92 12.83
N GLY A 18 -0.18 -14.85 12.35
CA GLY A 18 -0.24 -13.58 13.04
C GLY A 18 1.07 -12.79 13.02
N PRO A 19 1.12 -11.64 13.70
CA PRO A 19 2.29 -10.76 13.68
C PRO A 19 3.49 -11.38 14.40
N PRO A 20 4.73 -10.99 14.03
CA PRO A 20 5.93 -11.42 14.72
C PRO A 20 5.89 -11.14 16.23
N LEU A 21 6.56 -11.98 17.03
CA LEU A 21 6.58 -11.85 18.50
C LEU A 21 7.06 -10.46 18.98
N ALA A 22 8.01 -9.85 18.28
CA ALA A 22 8.48 -8.50 18.58
C ALA A 22 7.36 -7.45 18.45
N ALA A 23 6.58 -7.51 17.37
CA ALA A 23 5.46 -6.61 17.14
C ALA A 23 4.34 -6.81 18.18
N ARG A 24 4.04 -8.08 18.52
CA ARG A 24 3.07 -8.41 19.58
C ARG A 24 3.42 -7.76 20.92
N ARG A 25 4.69 -7.85 21.34
CA ARG A 25 5.16 -7.25 22.59
C ARG A 25 5.03 -5.72 22.61
N VAL A 26 5.26 -5.05 21.47
CA VAL A 26 5.10 -3.58 21.38
C VAL A 26 3.62 -3.21 21.51
N ILE A 27 2.73 -3.94 20.84
CA ILE A 27 1.27 -3.72 20.93
C ILE A 27 0.78 -3.95 22.36
N GLU A 28 1.19 -5.05 23.00
CA GLU A 28 0.81 -5.40 24.39
C GLU A 28 1.29 -4.37 25.42
N ARG A 29 2.39 -3.66 25.13
CA ARG A 29 2.97 -2.62 26.00
C ARG A 29 2.47 -1.22 25.67
N PHE A 30 1.56 -1.07 24.71
CA PHE A 30 1.06 0.24 24.32
C PHE A 30 0.21 0.85 25.44
N GLU A 31 0.62 2.02 25.93
CA GLU A 31 -0.09 2.73 26.99
C GLU A 31 -1.33 3.42 26.44
N ALA A 32 -2.53 3.03 26.91
CA ALA A 32 -3.79 3.60 26.46
C ALA A 32 -3.87 5.13 26.60
N GLY A 33 -3.18 5.71 27.58
CA GLY A 33 -3.09 7.16 27.77
C GLY A 33 -2.39 7.91 26.63
N ARG A 34 -1.63 7.21 25.77
CA ARG A 34 -0.97 7.79 24.58
C ARG A 34 -1.86 7.79 23.34
N ALA A 35 -2.98 7.07 23.34
CA ALA A 35 -3.88 6.99 22.18
C ALA A 35 -4.42 8.34 21.66
N PRO A 36 -4.71 9.35 22.52
CA PRO A 36 -5.14 10.67 22.05
C PRO A 36 -4.03 11.53 21.41
N ILE A 37 -2.77 11.09 21.52
CA ILE A 37 -1.62 11.84 21.02
C ILE A 37 -1.36 11.40 19.58
N TYR A 38 -1.41 12.35 18.64
CA TYR A 38 -1.05 12.08 17.26
C TYR A 38 0.42 11.62 17.17
N PRO A 39 0.71 10.59 16.35
CA PRO A 39 2.08 10.20 16.08
C PRO A 39 2.80 11.29 15.28
N SER A 40 4.12 11.14 15.13
CA SER A 40 4.91 11.95 14.20
C SER A 40 4.29 11.90 12.79
N GLY A 41 3.89 13.06 12.26
CA GLY A 41 3.19 13.13 10.97
C GLY A 41 4.01 12.68 9.76
N ASP A 42 5.33 12.64 9.88
CA ASP A 42 6.27 12.25 8.82
C ASP A 42 6.85 10.84 9.03
N CYS A 43 6.43 10.13 10.09
CA CYS A 43 6.93 8.80 10.46
C CYS A 43 8.47 8.70 10.47
N SER A 44 9.16 9.73 10.95
CA SER A 44 10.63 9.86 10.93
C SER A 44 11.37 8.61 11.39
N ASP A 45 11.01 8.06 12.56
CA ASP A 45 11.65 6.89 13.14
C ASP A 45 11.54 5.65 12.23
N LEU A 46 10.37 5.44 11.62
CA LEU A 46 10.14 4.34 10.69
C LEU A 46 10.96 4.52 9.41
N ARG A 47 10.97 5.74 8.85
CA ARG A 47 11.75 6.06 7.64
C ARG A 47 13.24 5.84 7.86
N GLN A 48 13.77 6.29 9.00
CA GLN A 48 15.18 6.08 9.35
C GLN A 48 15.53 4.60 9.55
N THR A 49 14.64 3.83 10.18
CA THR A 49 14.83 2.38 10.37
C THR A 49 14.84 1.64 9.03
N LEU A 50 13.95 2.00 8.10
CA LEU A 50 13.90 1.42 6.75
C LEU A 50 15.13 1.84 5.93
N ALA A 51 15.55 3.09 6.01
CA ALA A 51 16.75 3.62 5.38
C ALA A 51 18.00 2.82 5.77
N ALA A 52 18.20 2.59 7.07
CA ALA A 52 19.30 1.77 7.56
C ALA A 52 19.19 0.30 7.09
N LYS A 53 17.98 -0.27 7.07
CA LYS A 53 17.76 -1.67 6.67
C LYS A 53 18.05 -1.92 5.19
N PHE A 54 17.71 -0.98 4.32
CA PHE A 54 17.80 -1.15 2.87
C PHE A 54 18.98 -0.39 2.22
N ASP A 55 19.82 0.27 3.03
CA ASP A 55 20.94 1.09 2.57
C ASP A 55 20.49 2.17 1.56
N LYS A 56 19.53 2.99 1.98
CA LYS A 56 18.90 4.08 1.20
C LYS A 56 18.73 5.33 2.04
N SER A 57 18.48 6.47 1.40
CA SER A 57 18.12 7.69 2.13
C SER A 57 16.69 7.60 2.69
N ALA A 58 16.44 8.21 3.86
CA ALA A 58 15.12 8.32 4.46
C ALA A 58 14.10 9.07 3.57
N ASP A 59 14.59 9.91 2.65
CA ASP A 59 13.76 10.65 1.69
C ASP A 59 13.27 9.77 0.53
N GLN A 60 13.80 8.55 0.40
CA GLN A 60 13.35 7.56 -0.59
C GLN A 60 12.22 6.68 -0.07
N PHE A 61 11.74 6.91 1.16
CA PHE A 61 10.64 6.16 1.76
C PHE A 61 9.42 7.06 1.96
N LEU A 62 8.33 6.66 1.30
CA LEU A 62 6.99 7.22 1.52
C LEU A 62 6.19 6.26 2.41
N VAL A 63 5.65 6.77 3.51
CA VAL A 63 4.82 6.00 4.45
C VAL A 63 3.36 6.45 4.28
N GLY A 64 2.44 5.49 4.19
CA GLY A 64 1.00 5.72 4.17
C GLY A 64 0.26 4.66 4.98
N ASN A 65 -1.06 4.81 5.13
CA ASN A 65 -1.92 3.86 5.83
C ASN A 65 -2.22 2.63 4.95
N GLY A 66 -1.16 1.90 4.60
CA GLY A 66 -1.18 0.79 3.67
C GLY A 66 -0.79 1.19 2.24
N ALA A 67 -0.37 0.21 1.46
CA ALA A 67 0.14 0.43 0.10
C ALA A 67 -0.93 1.01 -0.85
N CYS A 68 -2.22 0.70 -0.63
CA CYS A 68 -3.31 1.24 -1.45
C CYS A 68 -3.38 2.77 -1.41
N GLU A 69 -3.19 3.39 -0.24
CA GLU A 69 -3.16 4.85 -0.13
C GLU A 69 -1.94 5.44 -0.85
N VAL A 70 -0.77 4.80 -0.70
CA VAL A 70 0.46 5.23 -1.38
C VAL A 70 0.31 5.15 -2.90
N ILE A 71 -0.25 4.06 -3.43
CA ILE A 71 -0.55 3.89 -4.85
C ILE A 71 -1.50 5.00 -5.33
N ALA A 72 -2.56 5.30 -4.57
CA ALA A 72 -3.50 6.35 -4.91
C ALA A 72 -2.86 7.75 -4.92
N SER A 73 -2.00 8.04 -3.93
CA SER A 73 -1.27 9.30 -3.86
C SER A 73 -0.32 9.47 -5.04
N VAL A 74 0.40 8.42 -5.44
CA VAL A 74 1.28 8.44 -6.62
C VAL A 74 0.48 8.69 -7.89
N ILE A 75 -0.62 7.96 -8.10
CA ILE A 75 -1.45 8.16 -9.31
C ILE A 75 -2.00 9.59 -9.37
N LYS A 76 -2.49 10.14 -8.24
CA LYS A 76 -2.98 11.52 -8.18
C LYS A 76 -1.90 12.57 -8.37
N ALA A 77 -0.65 12.28 -7.98
CA ALA A 77 0.47 13.21 -8.12
C ALA A 77 1.02 13.28 -9.56
N PHE A 78 0.91 12.20 -10.34
CA PHE A 78 1.54 12.08 -11.65
C PHE A 78 0.58 11.94 -12.83
N CYS A 79 -0.68 11.59 -12.60
CA CYS A 79 -1.67 11.39 -13.66
C CYS A 79 -2.76 12.45 -13.57
N GLU A 80 -3.05 13.07 -14.70
CA GLU A 80 -4.18 13.98 -14.88
C GLU A 80 -5.21 13.40 -15.84
N ARG A 81 -6.34 14.09 -15.99
CA ARG A 81 -7.36 13.67 -16.93
C ARG A 81 -6.83 13.74 -18.36
N GLY A 82 -7.04 12.65 -19.10
CA GLY A 82 -6.53 12.49 -20.46
C GLY A 82 -5.27 11.65 -20.53
N ASP A 83 -4.58 11.42 -19.41
CA ASP A 83 -3.38 10.59 -19.38
C ASP A 83 -3.67 9.09 -19.50
N ASN A 84 -2.70 8.38 -20.08
CA ASN A 84 -2.78 6.95 -20.29
C ASN A 84 -2.06 6.22 -19.15
N ILE A 85 -2.83 5.48 -18.37
CA ILE A 85 -2.33 4.57 -17.36
C ILE A 85 -2.28 3.17 -17.98
N VAL A 86 -1.09 2.56 -18.01
CA VAL A 86 -0.89 1.22 -18.55
C VAL A 86 -0.74 0.24 -17.40
N THR A 87 -1.69 -0.69 -17.28
CA THR A 87 -1.69 -1.82 -16.33
C THR A 87 -1.74 -3.14 -17.12
N ALA A 88 -1.30 -4.25 -16.51
CA ALA A 88 -1.53 -5.57 -17.10
C ALA A 88 -3.00 -6.01 -16.89
N ASP A 89 -3.47 -6.88 -17.78
CA ASP A 89 -4.88 -7.30 -17.89
C ASP A 89 -5.40 -8.02 -16.62
N LYS A 90 -4.54 -8.81 -15.96
CA LYS A 90 -4.83 -9.44 -14.67
C LYS A 90 -3.83 -8.96 -13.62
N THR A 91 -4.17 -7.88 -12.93
CA THR A 91 -3.37 -7.35 -11.83
C THR A 91 -4.25 -6.95 -10.65
N PHE A 92 -3.64 -6.42 -9.60
CA PHE A 92 -4.35 -5.94 -8.43
C PHE A 92 -5.42 -4.91 -8.82
N ALA A 93 -6.69 -5.22 -8.52
CA ALA A 93 -7.86 -4.45 -8.97
C ALA A 93 -7.84 -2.96 -8.53
N VAL A 94 -7.09 -2.62 -7.48
CA VAL A 94 -6.93 -1.25 -7.01
C VAL A 94 -6.31 -0.34 -8.08
N TYR A 95 -5.45 -0.86 -8.97
CA TYR A 95 -4.86 -0.05 -10.04
C TYR A 95 -5.91 0.46 -11.02
N GLU A 96 -6.82 -0.41 -11.46
CA GLU A 96 -7.91 -0.04 -12.36
C GLU A 96 -8.88 0.90 -11.67
N TRP A 97 -9.24 0.61 -10.42
CA TRP A 97 -10.18 1.41 -9.65
C TRP A 97 -9.69 2.86 -9.46
N VAL A 98 -8.44 3.02 -8.99
CA VAL A 98 -7.85 4.35 -8.80
C VAL A 98 -7.65 5.06 -10.14
N GLY A 99 -7.24 4.34 -11.19
CA GLY A 99 -7.07 4.90 -12.52
C GLY A 99 -8.38 5.36 -13.19
N ASN A 100 -9.52 4.74 -12.88
CA ASN A 100 -10.82 5.20 -13.34
C ASN A 100 -11.33 6.39 -12.54
N CYS A 101 -11.08 6.45 -11.23
CA CYS A 101 -11.44 7.59 -10.41
C CYS A 101 -10.70 8.88 -10.78
N SER A 102 -9.45 8.80 -11.26
CA SER A 102 -8.73 9.98 -11.75
C SER A 102 -9.25 10.50 -13.09
N LYS A 103 -9.94 9.66 -13.89
CA LYS A 103 -10.50 10.04 -15.20
C LYS A 103 -11.88 10.71 -15.12
N SER A 104 -12.63 10.54 -14.02
CA SER A 104 -14.06 10.90 -13.94
C SER A 104 -14.37 12.32 -13.45
N THR A 105 -13.38 13.14 -13.11
CA THR A 105 -13.59 14.52 -12.64
C THR A 105 -13.23 15.57 -13.71
N GLY A 106 -14.24 16.22 -14.29
CA GLY A 106 -14.14 17.46 -15.08
C GLY A 106 -14.18 17.28 -16.60
N ASN A 107 -14.97 18.08 -17.32
CA ASN A 107 -15.13 18.09 -18.78
C ASN A 107 -14.03 18.91 -19.48
N SER A 108 -13.26 18.29 -20.38
CA SER A 108 -12.35 18.96 -21.33
C SER A 108 -11.67 17.97 -22.30
N THR A 109 -11.78 18.28 -23.57
CA THR A 109 -11.11 17.66 -24.71
C THR A 109 -9.62 18.04 -24.71
N GLY A 110 -8.72 17.10 -24.48
CA GLY A 110 -7.26 17.33 -24.55
C GLY A 110 -6.51 16.01 -24.73
N GLN A 111 -5.53 16.00 -25.62
CA GLN A 111 -4.72 14.82 -25.92
C GLN A 111 -3.88 14.34 -24.72
N PRO A 112 -3.59 13.02 -24.59
CA PRO A 112 -2.81 12.47 -23.48
C PRO A 112 -1.42 13.10 -23.40
N ARG A 113 -0.98 13.54 -22.20
CA ARG A 113 0.34 14.17 -22.01
C ARG A 113 1.31 13.34 -21.17
N CYS A 114 0.84 12.34 -20.42
CA CYS A 114 1.69 11.49 -19.59
C CYS A 114 1.36 10.00 -19.79
N MET A 115 2.39 9.18 -20.00
CA MET A 115 2.30 7.72 -19.96
C MET A 115 3.00 7.24 -18.69
N MET A 116 2.24 6.98 -17.64
CA MET A 116 2.77 6.37 -16.41
C MET A 116 2.74 4.85 -16.57
N ARG A 117 3.92 4.24 -16.71
CA ARG A 117 4.07 2.78 -16.73
C ARG A 117 4.20 2.26 -15.30
N LEU A 118 3.08 1.92 -14.69
CA LEU A 118 3.02 1.40 -13.33
C LEU A 118 3.25 -0.14 -13.37
N LEU A 119 4.51 -0.57 -13.40
CA LEU A 119 4.86 -1.99 -13.26
C LEU A 119 4.98 -2.35 -11.78
N PHE A 120 3.84 -2.65 -11.16
CA PHE A 120 3.83 -3.34 -9.88
C PHE A 120 3.50 -4.81 -10.13
N PHE A 121 4.47 -5.70 -9.90
CA PHE A 121 4.22 -7.13 -9.86
C PHE A 121 3.34 -7.43 -8.64
N SER A 122 2.03 -7.54 -8.86
CA SER A 122 1.15 -8.18 -7.89
C SER A 122 1.34 -9.68 -8.03
N ASP A 123 1.52 -10.35 -6.91
CA ASP A 123 1.64 -11.80 -6.81
C ASP A 123 0.44 -12.44 -7.54
N ASP A 124 0.76 -13.33 -8.47
CA ASP A 124 -0.19 -13.96 -9.37
C ASP A 124 -1.04 -14.95 -8.56
N LYS A 125 -2.30 -14.59 -8.30
CA LYS A 125 -3.25 -15.49 -7.65
C LYS A 125 -3.73 -16.63 -8.56
N GLU A 126 -3.21 -16.77 -9.80
CA GLU A 126 -3.59 -17.88 -10.69
C GLU A 126 -2.84 -19.21 -10.48
N THR A 127 -1.89 -19.33 -9.55
CA THR A 127 -1.34 -20.67 -9.21
C THR A 127 -2.06 -21.30 -8.01
N LYS A 128 -3.32 -21.68 -8.22
CA LYS A 128 -4.00 -22.71 -7.41
C LYS A 128 -3.94 -24.05 -8.15
N TRP A 129 -3.02 -24.92 -7.73
CA TRP A 129 -3.17 -26.38 -7.74
C TRP A 129 -2.48 -26.94 -6.51
#